data_AF-A0A1C6DJ42-F1
#
_entry.id   AF-A0A1C6DJ42-F1
#
_cell.length_a   1.000
_cell.length_b   1.000
_cell.length_c   1.000
_cell.angle_alpha   90.00
_cell.angle_beta   90.00
_cell.angle_gamma   90.00
#
_symmetry.space_group_name_H-M   'P 1'
#
loop_
_entity.id
_entity.type
_entity.pdbx_description
1 polymer ?
#
loop_
_entity_poly.entity_id
_entity_poly.type
_entity_poly.pdbx_seq_one_letter_code
_entity_poly.pdbx_strand_id
1 'polypeptide(L)' 'MKIRLNENEKVVKMVKEGLKKKNGYCPCRLEMNEDTKCMCKEFREQIADENFEGYCHCMLYYKEK' A
#
# COMPACT_ATOMS: atom_id res chain seq x y z
N MET A 1 3.92 15.96 -0.07
CA MET A 1 3.45 14.59 -0.35
C MET A 1 2.50 14.14 0.75
N LYS A 2 1.19 14.14 0.49
CA LYS A 2 0.18 13.77 1.49
C LYS A 2 -0.30 12.36 1.18
N ILE A 3 0.05 11.40 2.04
CA ILE A 3 -0.42 10.02 1.95
C ILE A 3 -1.44 9.80 3.06
N ARG A 4 -2.60 9.29 2.70
CA ARG A 4 -3.66 8.96 3.64
C ARG A 4 -4.10 7.51 3.47
N LEU A 5 -4.78 6.98 4.48
CA LEU A 5 -5.46 5.71 4.35
C LEU A 5 -6.69 5.87 3.44
N ASN A 6 -7.14 4.76 2.88
CA ASN A 6 -8.43 4.68 2.23
C ASN A 6 -9.57 5.09 3.18
N GLU A 7 -10.54 5.85 2.68
CA GLU A 7 -11.73 6.29 3.42
C GLU A 7 -12.63 5.12 3.82
N ASN A 8 -12.59 4.02 3.07
CA ASN A 8 -13.32 2.81 3.41
C ASN A 8 -12.60 2.02 4.51
N GLU A 9 -13.06 2.18 5.74
CA GLU A 9 -12.50 1.51 6.92
C GLU A 9 -12.49 -0.02 6.81
N LYS A 10 -13.47 -0.63 6.11
CA LYS A 10 -13.50 -2.09 5.90
C LYS A 10 -12.33 -2.56 5.05
N VAL A 11 -11.98 -1.80 4.00
CA VAL A 11 -10.81 -2.07 3.16
C VAL A 11 -9.54 -1.92 3.99
N VAL A 12 -9.41 -0.83 4.74
CA VAL A 12 -8.24 -0.60 5.60
C VAL A 12 -8.05 -1.75 6.58
N LYS A 13 -9.11 -2.19 7.26
CA LYS A 13 -9.07 -3.30 8.21
C LYS A 13 -8.64 -4.60 7.53
N MET A 14 -9.27 -4.96 6.41
CA MET A 14 -8.97 -6.18 5.66
C MET A 14 -7.50 -6.22 5.21
N VAL A 15 -6.98 -5.12 4.67
CA VAL A 15 -5.59 -5.09 4.20
C VAL A 15 -4.61 -5.13 5.37
N LYS A 16 -4.88 -4.42 6.48
CA LYS A 16 -4.04 -4.49 7.69
C LYS A 16 -4.00 -5.87 8.31
N GLU A 17 -5.12 -6.60 8.32
CA GLU A 17 -5.16 -8.00 8.75
C GLU A 17 -4.33 -8.90 7.82
N GLY A 18 -4.41 -8.67 6.50
CA GLY A 18 -3.57 -9.35 5.51
C GLY A 18 -2.07 -9.10 5.74
N LEU A 19 -1.68 -7.85 6.00
CA LEU A 19 -0.31 -7.47 6.35
C LEU A 19 0.16 -8.19 7.61
N LYS A 20 -0.67 -8.24 8.67
CA LYS A 20 -0.33 -8.95 9.91
C LYS A 20 -0.10 -10.44 9.67
N LYS A 21 -0.96 -11.09 8.87
CA LYS A 21 -0.83 -12.52 8.51
C LYS A 21 0.42 -12.79 7.68
N LYS A 22 0.83 -11.85 6.84
CA LYS A 22 2.04 -11.93 6.00
C LYS A 22 3.24 -11.22 6.63
N ASN A 23 3.33 -11.08 7.95
CA ASN A 23 4.51 -10.50 8.62
C ASN A 23 4.98 -9.14 8.04
N GLY A 24 4.03 -8.28 7.65
CA GLY A 24 4.30 -6.94 7.09
C GLY A 24 4.50 -6.90 5.56
N TYR A 25 4.48 -8.03 4.87
CA TYR A 25 4.60 -8.10 3.41
C TYR A 25 3.23 -7.97 2.71
N CYS A 26 3.18 -7.41 1.49
CA CYS A 26 1.94 -7.07 0.79
C CYS A 26 1.00 -8.29 0.71
N PRO A 27 -0.26 -8.19 1.19
CA PRO A 27 -1.21 -9.28 1.03
C PRO A 27 -1.45 -9.64 -0.44
N CYS A 28 -1.29 -8.67 -1.35
CA CYS A 28 -1.42 -8.81 -2.80
C CYS A 28 -0.32 -9.59 -3.52
N ARG A 29 0.84 -9.84 -2.89
CA ARG A 29 1.99 -10.50 -3.53
C ARG A 29 2.21 -11.89 -2.96
N LEU A 30 2.62 -12.84 -3.79
CA LEU A 30 2.98 -14.19 -3.33
C LEU A 30 4.32 -14.19 -2.59
N GLU A 31 5.29 -13.45 -3.12
CA GLU A 31 6.64 -13.38 -2.56
C GLU A 31 6.71 -12.52 -1.30
N MET A 32 7.54 -12.93 -0.35
CA MET A 32 7.86 -12.19 0.87
C MET A 32 9.34 -11.77 0.82
N ASN A 33 9.60 -10.66 0.14
CA ASN A 33 10.94 -10.07 -0.02
C ASN A 33 10.87 -8.55 0.18
N GLU A 34 12.02 -7.87 0.14
CA GLU A 34 12.10 -6.44 0.42
C GLU A 34 11.27 -5.57 -0.54
N ASP A 35 11.05 -6.03 -1.78
CA ASP A 35 10.22 -5.31 -2.75
C ASP A 35 8.73 -5.37 -2.39
N THR A 36 8.29 -6.46 -1.73
CA THR A 36 6.89 -6.64 -1.32
C THR A 36 6.59 -6.20 0.10
N LYS A 37 7.60 -5.84 0.90
CA LYS A 37 7.42 -5.29 2.26
C LYS A 37 6.63 -3.98 2.20
N CYS A 38 5.53 -3.89 2.94
CA CYS A 38 4.68 -2.70 2.91
C CYS A 38 5.39 -1.51 3.57
N MET A 39 5.47 -0.31 2.96
CA MET A 39 4.97 0.08 1.65
C MET A 39 5.85 -0.47 0.52
N CYS A 40 5.27 -1.28 -0.38
CA CYS A 40 6.01 -2.01 -1.40
C CYS A 40 6.77 -1.07 -2.34
N LYS A 41 7.82 -1.58 -2.97
CA LYS A 41 8.67 -0.83 -3.89
C LYS A 41 7.86 -0.14 -4.99
N GLU A 42 6.91 -0.87 -5.60
CA GLU A 42 6.00 -0.33 -6.62
C GLU A 42 5.29 0.96 -6.17
N PHE A 43 4.69 0.95 -4.97
CA PHE A 43 3.99 2.14 -4.50
C PHE A 43 4.98 3.24 -4.08
N ARG A 44 6.15 2.89 -3.52
CA ARG A 44 7.21 3.86 -3.22
C ARG A 44 7.73 4.56 -4.48
N GLU A 45 7.83 3.84 -5.59
CA GLU A 45 8.24 4.40 -6.89
C GLU A 45 7.13 5.26 -7.51
N GLN A 46 5.86 4.84 -7.43
CA GLN A 46 4.74 5.66 -7.87
C GLN A 46 4.65 7.00 -7.13
N ILE A 47 4.75 6.98 -5.80
CA ILE A 47 4.65 8.22 -5.01
C ILE A 47 5.88 9.12 -5.12
N ALA A 48 7.01 8.61 -5.62
CA ALA A 48 8.18 9.41 -5.95
C ALA A 48 7.96 10.30 -7.19
N ASP A 49 7.01 9.93 -8.07
CA ASP A 49 6.51 10.84 -9.09
C ASP A 49 5.59 11.88 -8.47
N GLU A 50 5.98 13.16 -8.53
CA GLU A 50 5.21 14.29 -8.02
C GLU A 50 3.84 14.40 -8.71
N ASN A 51 3.71 13.94 -9.95
CA ASN A 51 2.46 13.98 -10.71
C ASN A 51 1.51 12.83 -10.41
N PHE A 52 1.97 11.78 -9.73
CA PHE A 52 1.12 10.66 -9.38
C PHE A 52 0.09 11.04 -8.30
N GLU A 53 -1.18 10.81 -8.60
CA GLU A 53 -2.28 10.86 -7.64
C GLU A 53 -3.05 9.56 -7.75
N GLY A 54 -3.31 8.89 -6.63
CA GLY A 54 -4.02 7.62 -6.67
C GLY A 54 -3.68 6.64 -5.55
N TYR A 55 -4.30 5.47 -5.66
CA TYR A 55 -4.17 4.38 -4.71
C TYR A 55 -3.01 3.45 -5.01
N CYS A 56 -2.43 2.86 -3.97
CA CYS A 56 -1.64 1.63 -4.13
C CYS A 56 -2.53 0.47 -4.60
N HIS A 57 -1.95 -0.59 -5.17
CA HIS A 57 -2.72 -1.74 -5.68
C HIS A 57 -3.67 -2.39 -4.65
N CYS A 58 -3.26 -2.47 -3.38
CA CYS A 58 -4.11 -3.00 -2.30
C CYS A 58 -5.21 -2.03 -1.85
N MET A 59 -5.25 -0.82 -2.38
CA MET A 59 -6.14 0.26 -1.95
C MET A 59 -6.01 0.60 -0.46
N LEU A 60 -4.82 0.43 0.15
CA LEU A 60 -4.59 0.82 1.53
C LEU A 60 -4.25 2.32 1.65
N TYR A 61 -3.39 2.80 0.76
CA TYR A 61 -2.87 4.16 0.77
C TYR A 61 -3.30 4.91 -0.48
N TYR A 62 -3.67 6.18 -0.33
CA TYR A 62 -3.90 7.15 -1.38
C TYR A 62 -2.86 8.26 -1.29
N LYS A 63 -2.16 8.56 -2.39
CA LYS A 63 -1.39 9.81 -2.52
C LYS A 63 -2.31 10.88 -3.09
N GLU A 64 -2.42 11.98 -2.36
CA GLU A 64 -3.04 13.22 -2.79
C GLU A 64 -1.93 14.13 -3.36
N LYS A 65 -2.17 14.69 -4.55
CA LYS A 65 -1.23 15.58 -5.24
C LYS A 65 -1.02 16.88 -4.46
#